data_AF-A0A1G9GQY2-F1
#
_entry.id   AF-A0A1G9GQY2-F1
#
_cell.length_a   1.000
_cell.length_b   1.000
_cell.length_c   1.000
_cell.angle_alpha   90.00
_cell.angle_beta   90.00
_cell.angle_gamma   90.00
#
_symmetry.space_group_name_H-M   'P 1'
#
loop_
_entity.id
_entity.type
_entity.pdbx_description
1 polymer ?
#
loop_
_entity_poly.entity_id
_entity_poly.type
_entity_poly.pdbx_seq_one_letter_code
_entity_poly.pdbx_strand_id
1 'polypeptide(L)'
;MMAAYPRAQWRGSELGRSFDQHVLPCVLSRSLEEVQAGEVLATEGTGLSSVELRDVLAATFPSTSSSVFALEELSEPEPELEEELLRRLLLAHAAPGDPASARLAKIIARRAMRTDHLWRDLGLSNRAELSRLLARHFPALAAGNTET
;
A
#
# COMPACT_ATOMS: atom_id res chain seq x y z
N MET A 1 -37.95 -24.21 19.73
CA MET A 1 -36.68 -23.90 20.38
C MET A 1 -35.74 -23.34 19.31
N MET A 2 -35.60 -22.00 19.24
CA MET A 2 -34.67 -21.35 18.31
C MET A 2 -33.30 -21.18 18.97
N ALA A 3 -32.24 -21.61 18.30
CA ALA A 3 -30.88 -21.16 18.58
C ALA A 3 -30.19 -20.81 17.26
N ALA A 4 -29.46 -19.70 17.29
CA ALA A 4 -29.17 -18.81 16.18
C ALA A 4 -27.97 -19.23 15.33
N TYR A 5 -28.03 -18.91 14.03
CA TYR A 5 -26.89 -18.96 13.11
C TYR A 5 -25.99 -17.72 13.27
N PRO A 6 -24.66 -17.84 13.15
CA PRO A 6 -23.76 -16.69 13.12
C PRO A 6 -23.80 -16.00 11.75
N ARG A 7 -24.70 -15.01 11.58
CA ARG A 7 -24.81 -14.15 10.37
C ARG A 7 -24.21 -12.77 10.65
N ALA A 8 -22.89 -12.62 10.68
CA ALA A 8 -22.26 -11.28 10.59
C ALA A 8 -20.78 -11.25 10.16
N GLN A 9 -20.00 -12.31 10.41
CA GLN A 9 -18.53 -12.23 10.25
C GLN A 9 -18.05 -12.29 8.79
N TRP A 10 -18.85 -12.84 7.87
CA TRP A 10 -18.46 -13.04 6.47
C TRP A 10 -18.38 -11.73 5.67
N ARG A 11 -19.37 -10.84 5.82
CA ARG A 11 -19.40 -9.58 5.04
C ARG A 11 -18.24 -8.63 5.40
N GLY A 12 -17.82 -8.59 6.66
CA GLY A 12 -16.70 -7.75 7.09
C GLY A 12 -15.35 -8.22 6.54
N SER A 13 -15.14 -9.53 6.43
CA SER A 13 -13.90 -10.10 5.89
C SER A 13 -13.83 -10.05 4.36
N GLU A 14 -14.96 -10.17 3.67
CA GLU A 14 -15.06 -9.98 2.21
C GLU A 14 -14.87 -8.51 1.81
N LEU A 15 -15.54 -7.58 2.51
CA LEU A 15 -15.34 -6.13 2.29
C LEU A 15 -13.92 -5.69 2.67
N GLY A 16 -13.31 -6.34 3.67
CA GLY A 16 -11.91 -6.17 4.04
C GLY A 16 -10.96 -6.59 2.92
N ARG A 17 -11.15 -7.81 2.38
CA ARG A 17 -10.36 -8.30 1.23
C ARG A 17 -10.54 -7.43 0.00
N SER A 18 -11.76 -7.02 -0.32
CA SER A 18 -12.04 -6.14 -1.47
C SER A 18 -11.34 -4.79 -1.35
N PHE A 19 -11.18 -4.26 -0.13
CA PHE A 19 -10.43 -3.03 0.10
C PHE A 19 -8.92 -3.23 -0.06
N ASP A 20 -8.35 -4.30 0.50
CA ASP A 20 -6.92 -4.59 0.34
C ASP A 20 -6.55 -4.83 -1.14
N GLN A 21 -7.47 -5.48 -1.87
CA GLN A 21 -7.37 -5.68 -3.32
C GLN A 21 -7.48 -4.38 -4.12
N HIS A 22 -8.03 -3.30 -3.55
CA HIS A 22 -8.17 -2.00 -4.20
C HIS A 22 -6.96 -1.08 -3.96
N VAL A 23 -6.35 -1.15 -2.77
CA VAL A 23 -5.24 -0.26 -2.38
C VAL A 23 -4.03 -0.42 -3.30
N LEU A 24 -3.59 -1.64 -3.56
CA LEU A 24 -2.42 -1.88 -4.41
C LEU A 24 -2.63 -1.38 -5.86
N PRO A 25 -3.76 -1.66 -6.55
CA PRO A 25 -4.06 -1.03 -7.82
C PRO A 25 -3.97 0.50 -7.79
N CYS A 26 -4.54 1.17 -6.78
CA CYS A 26 -4.50 2.63 -6.67
C CYS A 26 -3.07 3.17 -6.62
N VAL A 27 -2.23 2.57 -5.77
CA VAL A 27 -0.81 2.94 -5.65
C VAL A 27 -0.10 2.73 -6.98
N LEU A 28 -0.30 1.57 -7.62
CA LEU A 28 0.36 1.23 -8.88
C LEU A 28 -0.09 2.14 -10.01
N SER A 29 -1.37 2.46 -10.10
CA SER A 29 -1.90 3.42 -11.09
C SER A 29 -1.27 4.79 -10.90
N ARG A 30 -1.18 5.29 -9.66
CA ARG A 30 -0.56 6.59 -9.39
C ARG A 30 0.95 6.58 -9.70
N SER A 31 1.67 5.51 -9.34
CA SER A 31 3.08 5.37 -9.73
C SER A 31 3.26 5.24 -11.24
N LEU A 32 2.33 4.60 -11.93
CA LEU A 32 2.37 4.47 -13.39
C LEU A 32 2.20 5.82 -14.08
N GLU A 33 1.33 6.69 -13.59
CA GLU A 33 1.17 8.05 -14.10
C GLU A 33 2.49 8.85 -14.03
N GLU A 34 3.20 8.75 -12.90
CA GLU A 34 4.51 9.40 -12.69
C GLU A 34 5.59 8.83 -13.63
N VAL A 35 5.60 7.51 -13.82
CA VAL A 35 6.51 6.81 -14.75
C VAL A 35 6.23 7.24 -16.19
N GLN A 36 4.96 7.32 -16.60
CA GLN A 36 4.57 7.75 -17.95
C GLN A 36 4.86 9.23 -18.20
N ALA A 37 4.84 10.06 -17.16
CA ALA A 37 5.28 11.45 -17.21
C ALA A 37 6.82 11.59 -17.26
N GLY A 38 7.56 10.49 -17.07
CA GLY A 38 9.03 10.48 -17.05
C GLY A 38 9.62 11.11 -15.79
N GLU A 39 8.84 11.19 -14.71
CA GLU A 39 9.25 11.87 -13.47
C GLU A 39 10.14 10.97 -12.59
N VAL A 40 9.86 9.65 -12.55
CA VAL A 40 10.53 8.68 -11.69
C VAL A 40 10.48 7.27 -12.29
N LEU A 41 11.37 6.38 -11.84
CA LEU A 41 11.27 4.95 -12.11
C LEU A 41 10.18 4.29 -11.24
N ALA A 42 9.64 3.15 -11.67
CA ALA A 42 8.54 2.49 -10.97
C ALA A 42 8.93 2.01 -9.55
N THR A 43 10.18 1.60 -9.34
CA THR A 43 10.72 1.23 -8.03
C THR A 43 10.90 2.44 -7.11
N GLU A 44 11.29 3.60 -7.65
CA GLU A 44 11.39 4.86 -6.91
C GLU A 44 10.02 5.45 -6.54
N GLY A 45 9.03 5.30 -7.44
CA GLY A 45 7.65 5.71 -7.17
C GLY A 45 7.02 4.92 -6.03
N THR A 46 7.35 3.63 -5.91
CA THR A 46 6.70 2.70 -4.96
C THR A 46 7.55 2.33 -3.73
N GLY A 47 8.87 2.48 -3.79
CA GLY A 47 9.79 2.00 -2.76
C GLY A 47 9.92 0.47 -2.69
N LEU A 48 9.34 -0.25 -3.67
CA LEU A 48 9.45 -1.70 -3.78
C LEU A 48 10.69 -2.09 -4.57
N SER A 49 11.28 -3.23 -4.24
CA SER A 49 12.31 -3.83 -5.10
C SER A 49 11.72 -4.22 -6.45
N SER A 50 12.58 -4.43 -7.44
CA SER A 50 12.15 -4.90 -8.76
C SER A 50 11.40 -6.24 -8.69
N VAL A 51 11.80 -7.13 -7.77
CA VAL A 51 11.15 -8.43 -7.53
C VAL A 51 9.78 -8.24 -6.87
N GLU A 52 9.71 -7.44 -5.81
CA GLU A 52 8.45 -7.17 -5.12
C GLU A 52 7.42 -6.52 -6.04
N LEU A 53 7.86 -5.59 -6.87
CA LEU A 53 7.01 -4.92 -7.84
C LEU A 53 6.46 -5.89 -8.89
N ARG A 54 7.29 -6.80 -9.43
CA ARG A 54 6.84 -7.86 -10.34
C ARG A 54 5.79 -8.77 -9.70
N ASP A 55 6.03 -9.21 -8.46
CA ASP A 55 5.10 -10.09 -7.75
C ASP A 55 3.75 -9.42 -7.51
N VAL A 56 3.77 -8.14 -7.14
CA VAL A 56 2.57 -7.34 -6.93
C VAL A 56 1.80 -7.14 -8.23
N LEU A 57 2.50 -6.82 -9.31
CA LEU A 57 1.88 -6.63 -10.63
C LEU A 57 1.22 -7.93 -11.12
N ALA A 58 1.90 -9.07 -10.98
CA ALA A 58 1.36 -10.37 -11.36
C ALA A 58 0.09 -10.72 -10.54
N ALA A 59 0.08 -10.39 -9.25
CA ALA A 59 -1.08 -10.65 -8.38
C ALA A 59 -2.25 -9.68 -8.62
N THR A 60 -1.95 -8.43 -8.99
CA THR A 60 -2.95 -7.35 -9.08
C THR A 60 -3.52 -7.20 -10.49
N PHE A 61 -2.68 -7.38 -11.50
CA PHE A 61 -3.02 -7.22 -12.91
C PHE A 61 -2.50 -8.40 -13.74
N PRO A 62 -3.17 -9.56 -13.68
CA PRO A 62 -2.70 -10.78 -14.35
C PRO A 62 -2.57 -10.64 -15.87
N SER A 63 -3.25 -9.66 -16.47
CA SER A 63 -3.29 -9.42 -17.91
C SER A 63 -2.50 -8.18 -18.36
N THR A 64 -1.85 -7.44 -17.45
CA THR A 64 -1.08 -6.24 -17.81
C THR A 64 0.38 -6.61 -18.07
N SER A 65 0.93 -6.09 -19.17
CA SER A 65 2.33 -6.30 -19.50
C SER A 65 3.25 -5.56 -18.53
N SER A 66 4.25 -6.25 -17.98
CA SER A 66 5.31 -5.67 -17.15
C SER A 66 6.04 -4.49 -17.83
N SER A 67 6.04 -4.45 -19.15
CA SER A 67 6.65 -3.38 -19.95
C SER A 67 6.04 -2.00 -19.67
N VAL A 68 4.79 -1.94 -19.20
CA VAL A 68 4.10 -0.68 -18.87
C VAL A 68 4.78 0.06 -17.70
N PHE A 69 5.48 -0.68 -16.84
CA PHE A 69 6.23 -0.13 -15.71
C PHE A 69 7.73 0.00 -15.99
N ALA A 70 8.17 -0.21 -17.24
CA ALA A 70 9.58 -0.19 -17.63
C ALA A 70 10.47 -1.04 -16.70
N LEU A 71 10.01 -2.25 -16.36
CA LEU A 71 10.68 -3.10 -15.36
C LEU A 71 12.09 -3.57 -15.78
N GLU A 72 12.49 -3.31 -17.03
CA GLU A 72 13.82 -3.61 -17.57
C GLU A 72 14.92 -2.60 -17.14
N GLU A 73 14.55 -1.37 -16.74
CA GLU A 73 15.50 -0.29 -16.39
C GLU A 73 15.48 0.07 -14.90
N LEU A 74 15.00 -0.83 -14.05
CA LEU A 74 14.84 -0.53 -12.62
C LEU A 74 16.17 -0.51 -11.87
N SER A 75 16.38 0.57 -11.13
CA SER A 75 17.30 0.57 -9.99
C SER A 75 16.58 0.12 -8.73
N GLU A 76 17.30 -0.52 -7.82
CA GLU A 76 16.79 -0.75 -6.48
C GLU A 76 16.65 0.60 -5.76
N PRO A 77 15.51 0.86 -5.12
CA PRO A 77 15.21 2.20 -4.62
C PRO A 77 15.98 2.41 -3.31
N GLU A 78 16.84 3.42 -3.26
CA GLU A 78 17.56 3.76 -2.01
C GLU A 78 16.66 4.68 -1.16
N PRO A 79 16.28 4.28 0.06
CA PRO A 79 15.50 5.13 0.96
C PRO A 79 16.41 6.16 1.63
N GLU A 80 15.92 7.39 1.73
CA GLU A 80 16.55 8.41 2.58
C GLU A 80 16.35 8.07 4.07
N LEU A 81 17.10 8.76 4.96
CA LEU A 81 17.04 8.50 6.39
C LEU A 81 15.62 8.65 6.96
N GLU A 82 14.89 9.69 6.55
CA GLU A 82 13.52 9.95 7.01
C GLU A 82 12.56 8.84 6.56
N GLU A 83 12.67 8.40 5.31
CA GLU A 83 11.90 7.28 4.78
C GLU A 83 12.20 5.99 5.56
N GLU A 84 13.48 5.69 5.82
CA GLU A 84 13.87 4.50 6.55
C GLU A 84 13.34 4.50 8.00
N LEU A 85 13.38 5.65 8.67
CA LEU A 85 12.82 5.80 10.01
C LEU A 85 11.31 5.58 10.02
N LEU A 86 10.58 6.18 9.08
CA LEU A 86 9.13 6.00 8.96
C LEU A 86 8.79 4.54 8.61
N ARG A 87 9.52 3.93 7.69
CA ARG A 87 9.36 2.51 7.33
C ARG A 87 9.53 1.61 8.55
N ARG A 88 10.56 1.84 9.36
CA ARG A 88 10.80 1.10 10.61
C ARG A 88 9.68 1.31 11.64
N LEU A 89 9.18 2.55 11.78
CA LEU A 89 8.06 2.85 12.65
C LEU A 89 6.80 2.09 12.22
N LEU A 90 6.47 2.10 10.92
CA LEU A 90 5.34 1.37 10.36
C LEU A 90 5.49 -0.14 10.58
N LEU A 91 6.66 -0.70 10.28
CA LEU A 91 6.93 -2.13 10.50
C LEU A 91 6.79 -2.54 11.97
N ALA A 92 7.23 -1.69 12.91
CA ALA A 92 7.07 -1.96 14.34
C ALA A 92 5.60 -2.01 14.81
N HIS A 93 4.69 -1.37 14.05
CA HIS A 93 3.26 -1.33 14.33
C HIS A 93 2.43 -2.19 13.36
N ALA A 94 3.08 -2.97 12.49
CA ALA A 94 2.43 -3.83 11.50
C ALA A 94 1.56 -4.90 12.17
N ALA A 95 0.44 -5.23 11.53
CA ALA A 95 -0.42 -6.31 11.99
C ALA A 95 0.34 -7.65 12.02
N PRO A 96 0.32 -8.40 13.14
CA PRO A 96 1.05 -9.67 13.24
C PRO A 96 0.58 -10.70 12.20
N GLY A 97 1.53 -11.33 11.50
CA GLY A 97 1.24 -12.37 10.53
C GLY A 97 0.62 -11.90 9.21
N ASP A 98 0.59 -10.58 8.95
CA ASP A 98 0.13 -10.03 7.68
C ASP A 98 1.33 -9.69 6.76
N PRO A 99 1.62 -10.51 5.73
CA PRO A 99 2.70 -10.23 4.79
C PRO A 99 2.46 -8.98 3.95
N ALA A 100 1.19 -8.54 3.79
CA ALA A 100 0.89 -7.31 3.06
C ALA A 100 1.35 -6.06 3.82
N SER A 101 1.30 -6.08 5.16
CA SER A 101 1.70 -4.94 6.00
C SER A 101 3.15 -4.53 5.80
N ALA A 102 4.08 -5.49 5.62
CA ALA A 102 5.49 -5.17 5.39
C ALA A 102 5.71 -4.44 4.07
N ARG A 103 4.97 -4.85 3.03
CA ARG A 103 5.01 -4.21 1.72
C ARG A 103 4.36 -2.83 1.75
N LEU A 104 3.20 -2.71 2.40
CA LEU A 104 2.51 -1.44 2.57
C LEU A 104 3.35 -0.45 3.40
N ALA A 105 4.14 -0.91 4.35
CA ALA A 105 5.05 -0.05 5.11
C ALA A 105 6.09 0.63 4.21
N LYS A 106 6.66 -0.11 3.24
CA LYS A 106 7.58 0.44 2.24
C LYS A 106 6.89 1.49 1.37
N ILE A 107 5.73 1.13 0.81
CA ILE A 107 4.94 2.01 -0.06
C ILE A 107 4.56 3.30 0.65
N ILE A 108 3.98 3.19 1.85
CA ILE A 108 3.54 4.36 2.62
C ILE A 108 4.72 5.24 2.98
N ALA A 109 5.84 4.66 3.41
CA ALA A 109 7.03 5.44 3.75
C ALA A 109 7.55 6.21 2.53
N ARG A 110 7.69 5.55 1.36
CA ARG A 110 8.13 6.21 0.12
C ARG A 110 7.17 7.32 -0.31
N ARG A 111 5.86 7.06 -0.28
CA ARG A 111 4.84 8.04 -0.69
C ARG A 111 4.73 9.21 0.27
N ALA A 112 5.03 9.01 1.55
CA ALA A 112 5.02 10.09 2.54
C ALA A 112 6.16 11.10 2.35
N MET A 113 7.19 10.77 1.56
CA MET A 113 8.26 11.71 1.20
C MET A 113 7.84 12.67 0.07
N ARG A 114 6.68 12.44 -0.56
CA ARG A 114 6.12 13.33 -1.58
C ARG A 114 5.44 14.54 -0.92
N THR A 115 5.23 15.59 -1.70
CA THR A 115 4.80 16.90 -1.19
C THR A 115 3.29 17.09 -1.07
N ASP A 116 2.47 16.21 -1.64
CA ASP A 116 1.01 16.27 -1.53
C ASP A 116 0.53 15.50 -0.29
N HIS A 117 -0.78 15.50 -0.08
CA HIS A 117 -1.39 14.68 0.94
C HIS A 117 -1.18 13.19 0.62
N LEU A 118 -0.64 12.45 1.58
CA LEU A 118 -0.35 11.02 1.47
C LEU A 118 -1.47 10.18 0.82
N TRP A 119 -2.74 10.45 1.13
CA TRP A 119 -3.85 9.69 0.52
C TRP A 119 -3.93 9.90 -1.00
N ARG A 120 -3.60 11.10 -1.52
CA ARG A 120 -3.52 11.37 -2.97
C ARG A 120 -2.30 10.72 -3.60
N ASP A 121 -1.15 10.77 -2.92
CA ASP A 121 0.06 10.11 -3.41
C ASP A 121 -0.08 8.58 -3.43
N LEU A 122 -0.91 8.02 -2.57
CA LEU A 122 -1.31 6.61 -2.63
C LEU A 122 -2.38 6.32 -3.71
N GLY A 123 -2.90 7.33 -4.39
CA GLY A 123 -3.99 7.19 -5.36
C GLY A 123 -5.35 6.82 -4.73
N LEU A 124 -5.52 7.05 -3.42
CA LEU A 124 -6.77 6.79 -2.71
C LEU A 124 -7.78 7.91 -2.97
N SER A 125 -9.06 7.61 -2.79
CA SER A 125 -10.14 8.56 -3.09
C SER A 125 -10.26 9.67 -2.05
N ASN A 126 -9.93 9.37 -0.79
CA ASN A 126 -10.08 10.31 0.33
C ASN A 126 -9.25 9.89 1.57
N ARG A 127 -9.20 10.78 2.58
CA ARG A 127 -8.55 10.52 3.87
C ARG A 127 -9.15 9.33 4.63
N ALA A 128 -10.44 9.04 4.50
CA ALA A 128 -11.07 7.93 5.23
C ALA A 128 -10.58 6.56 4.74
N GLU A 129 -10.25 6.42 3.45
CA GLU A 129 -9.58 5.22 2.93
C GLU A 129 -8.18 5.06 3.53
N LEU A 130 -7.41 6.15 3.65
CA LEU A 130 -6.11 6.12 4.33
C LEU A 130 -6.27 5.71 5.80
N SER A 131 -7.24 6.28 6.52
CA SER A 131 -7.52 5.88 7.91
C SER A 131 -7.90 4.40 8.03
N ARG A 132 -8.69 3.88 7.08
CA ARG A 132 -9.06 2.45 7.02
C ARG A 132 -7.85 1.56 6.73
N LEU A 133 -6.98 1.97 5.81
CA LEU A 133 -5.72 1.29 5.50
C LEU A 133 -4.84 1.18 6.75
N LEU A 134 -4.61 2.29 7.45
CA LEU A 134 -3.82 2.33 8.67
C LEU A 134 -4.45 1.48 9.78
N ALA A 135 -5.76 1.57 10.00
CA ALA A 135 -6.44 0.78 11.03
C ALA A 135 -6.33 -0.73 10.80
N ARG A 136 -6.20 -1.16 9.54
CA ARG A 136 -6.17 -2.57 9.18
C ARG A 136 -4.76 -3.17 9.23
N HIS A 137 -3.78 -2.47 8.66
CA HIS A 137 -2.41 -2.99 8.55
C HIS A 137 -1.48 -2.47 9.65
N PHE A 138 -1.85 -1.37 10.32
CA PHE A 138 -1.08 -0.74 11.38
C PHE A 138 -1.98 -0.39 12.59
N PRO A 139 -2.72 -1.36 13.15
CA PRO A 139 -3.78 -1.09 14.13
C PRO A 139 -3.28 -0.35 15.38
N ALA A 140 -2.07 -0.67 15.85
CA ALA A 140 -1.46 0.01 17.00
C ALA A 140 -1.16 1.49 16.70
N LEU A 141 -0.70 1.80 15.48
CA LEU A 141 -0.48 3.18 15.02
C LEU A 141 -1.80 3.94 14.90
N ALA A 142 -2.83 3.30 14.33
CA ALA A 142 -4.14 3.91 14.16
C ALA A 142 -4.83 4.22 15.51
N ALA A 143 -4.65 3.35 16.51
CA ALA A 143 -5.15 3.59 17.87
C ALA A 143 -4.47 4.80 18.54
N GLY A 144 -3.16 4.98 18.30
CA GLY A 144 -2.39 6.12 18.82
C GLY A 144 -2.68 7.46 18.13
N ASN A 145 -3.23 7.45 16.91
CA ASN A 145 -3.57 8.64 16.11
C ASN A 145 -5.00 9.16 16.36
N THR A 146 -5.52 9.04 17.60
CA THR A 146 -6.89 9.43 17.96
C THR A 146 -7.03 10.85 18.51
N GLU A 147 -5.92 11.55 18.75
CA GLU A 147 -5.92 12.95 19.19
C GLU A 147 -5.89 13.86 17.94
N THR A 148 -7.04 14.47 17.62
CA THR A 148 -7.14 15.65 16.75
C THR A 148 -8.13 16.63 17.36
#